data_AF-A0A1Y3BPN4-F1
#
_entry.id   AF-A0A1Y3BPN4-F1
#
_cell.length_a   1.000
_cell.length_b   1.000
_cell.length_c   1.000
_cell.angle_alpha   90.00
_cell.angle_beta   90.00
_cell.angle_gamma   90.00
#
_symmetry.space_group_name_H-M   'P 1'
#
loop_
_entity.id
_entity.type
_entity.pdbx_description
1 polymer ?
#
loop_
_entity_poly.entity_id
_entity_poly.type
_entity_poly.pdbx_seq_one_letter_code
_entity_poly.pdbx_strand_id
1 'polypeptide(L)'
;MTLIFITRVSGFYLPGLAPVNYCEFNKPADNCRSDVKLFVNRLDSEDSVIPYEYSHFDFCQANNQNESPVENLGQIVFGERIRSSPYNISFLKNEQCKFLCHKQYDTSKREDFEKLDSLKKGMMKNYQHRWIVDNMPVTWCYDVEGGQKYCSTGFPMGCYVDKDGIAKDACVMNILFNKKDTFYLFNHVDITITFHSGQNEAWGVGFGDHGGRIIAVNIVPKSIQHKQQPQTPSDCPSNPLP
;
A
#
# COMPACT_ATOMS: atom_id res chain seq x y z
N MET A 1 -30.89 0.44 -56.31
CA MET A 1 -31.30 -0.19 -55.04
C MET A 1 -30.04 -0.33 -54.19
N THR A 2 -29.83 0.58 -53.25
CA THR A 2 -28.59 0.68 -52.48
C THR A 2 -28.72 -0.17 -51.22
N LEU A 3 -27.96 -1.27 -51.13
CA LEU A 3 -27.92 -2.13 -49.96
C LEU A 3 -27.05 -1.48 -48.87
N ILE A 4 -27.60 -1.26 -47.68
CA ILE A 4 -26.87 -0.81 -46.49
C ILE A 4 -26.58 -2.03 -45.61
N PHE A 5 -25.30 -2.35 -45.42
CA PHE A 5 -24.85 -3.37 -44.47
C PHE A 5 -24.72 -2.74 -43.08
N ILE A 6 -25.54 -3.18 -42.12
CA ILE A 6 -25.44 -2.79 -40.71
C ILE A 6 -24.65 -3.87 -39.99
N THR A 7 -23.39 -3.57 -39.64
CA THR A 7 -22.59 -4.42 -38.75
C THR A 7 -22.87 -4.04 -37.30
N ARG A 8 -23.24 -5.03 -36.47
CA ARG A 8 -23.35 -4.83 -35.02
C ARG A 8 -21.96 -4.97 -34.39
N VAL A 9 -21.47 -3.89 -33.81
CA VAL A 9 -20.26 -3.91 -32.98
C VAL A 9 -20.71 -4.17 -31.54
N SER A 10 -20.20 -5.23 -30.93
CA SER A 10 -20.32 -5.46 -29.48
C SER A 10 -19.05 -4.92 -28.82
N GLY A 11 -19.18 -3.85 -28.04
CA GLY A 11 -18.12 -3.36 -27.19
C GLY A 11 -18.20 -4.04 -25.83
N PHE A 12 -17.07 -4.52 -25.32
CA PHE A 12 -16.95 -4.95 -23.92
C PHE A 12 -16.04 -3.97 -23.19
N TYR A 13 -16.47 -3.55 -22.01
CA TYR A 13 -15.68 -2.67 -21.16
C TYR A 13 -14.71 -3.51 -20.32
N LEU A 14 -13.43 -3.18 -20.38
CA LEU A 14 -12.42 -3.81 -19.53
C LEU A 14 -12.54 -3.22 -18.10
N PRO A 15 -12.83 -4.05 -17.09
CA PRO A 15 -12.81 -3.60 -15.70
C PRO A 15 -11.46 -2.95 -15.35
N GLY A 16 -11.48 -1.79 -14.70
CA GLY A 16 -10.27 -1.10 -14.22
C GLY A 16 -9.72 0.05 -15.09
N LEU A 17 -10.40 0.44 -16.18
CA LEU A 17 -9.96 1.56 -17.04
C LEU A 17 -10.75 2.87 -16.87
N ALA A 18 -11.99 2.81 -16.40
CA ALA A 18 -12.81 3.98 -16.15
C ALA A 18 -12.49 4.56 -14.78
N PRO A 19 -12.37 5.90 -14.69
CA PRO A 19 -12.10 6.58 -13.44
C PRO A 19 -13.26 6.37 -12.45
N VAL A 20 -12.92 6.03 -11.21
CA VAL A 20 -13.87 5.90 -10.12
C VAL A 20 -14.04 7.27 -9.46
N ASN A 21 -15.29 7.69 -9.27
CA ASN A 21 -15.58 8.89 -8.49
C ASN A 21 -15.74 8.51 -7.02
N TYR A 22 -15.07 9.25 -6.15
CA TYR A 22 -15.17 9.10 -4.70
C TYR A 22 -15.88 10.30 -4.08
N CYS A 23 -16.63 10.06 -3.01
CA CYS A 23 -17.40 11.06 -2.29
C CYS A 23 -17.23 10.88 -0.80
N GLU A 24 -17.42 11.97 -0.09
CA GLU A 24 -17.39 12.02 1.35
C GLU A 24 -18.23 10.90 1.99
N PHE A 25 -17.65 10.22 2.98
CA PHE A 25 -18.27 9.08 3.65
C PHE A 25 -19.69 9.30 4.18
N ASN A 26 -20.04 10.52 4.55
CA ASN A 26 -21.35 10.85 5.10
C ASN A 26 -22.43 11.09 4.03
N LYS A 27 -22.07 11.07 2.72
CA LYS A 27 -22.97 11.36 1.60
C LYS A 27 -22.77 10.37 0.45
N PRO A 28 -23.10 9.08 0.64
CA PRO A 28 -23.02 8.10 -0.44
C PRO A 28 -24.04 8.40 -1.54
N ALA A 29 -23.68 8.15 -2.80
CA ALA A 29 -24.56 8.29 -3.97
C ALA A 29 -24.36 7.12 -4.94
N ASP A 30 -25.36 6.78 -5.76
CA ASP A 30 -25.35 5.56 -6.59
C ASP A 30 -24.18 5.47 -7.58
N ASN A 31 -23.64 6.61 -8.01
CA ASN A 31 -22.53 6.74 -8.95
C ASN A 31 -21.20 7.12 -8.28
N CYS A 32 -21.11 6.96 -6.96
CA CYS A 32 -19.98 7.44 -6.18
C CYS A 32 -19.68 6.58 -4.95
N ARG A 33 -18.40 6.26 -4.74
CA ARG A 33 -17.95 5.39 -3.65
C ARG A 33 -17.34 6.19 -2.52
N SER A 34 -17.54 5.76 -1.28
CA SER A 34 -16.90 6.37 -0.12
C SER A 34 -15.77 5.53 0.44
N ASP A 35 -15.78 4.22 0.17
CA ASP A 35 -14.74 3.28 0.56
C ASP A 35 -13.61 3.27 -0.48
N VAL A 36 -12.40 3.60 -0.02
CA VAL A 36 -11.18 3.48 -0.83
C VAL A 36 -10.52 2.15 -0.49
N LYS A 37 -10.71 1.16 -1.36
CA LYS A 37 -10.10 -0.17 -1.20
C LYS A 37 -8.62 -0.13 -1.52
N LEU A 38 -7.80 -0.59 -0.57
CA LEU A 38 -6.38 -0.81 -0.75
C LEU A 38 -6.12 -2.30 -0.93
N PHE A 39 -5.39 -2.64 -1.98
CA PHE A 39 -4.99 -4.00 -2.30
C PHE A 39 -3.49 -4.18 -2.16
N VAL A 40 -3.09 -5.39 -1.80
CA VAL A 40 -1.69 -5.83 -1.72
C VAL A 40 -1.43 -6.87 -2.80
N ASN A 41 -0.29 -6.75 -3.46
CA ASN A 41 0.23 -7.72 -4.41
C ASN A 41 1.47 -8.43 -3.79
N ARG A 42 2.12 -9.30 -4.57
CA ARG A 42 3.41 -9.91 -4.25
C ARG A 42 4.47 -8.87 -3.91
N LEU A 43 5.42 -9.30 -3.10
CA LEU A 43 6.65 -8.59 -2.84
C LEU A 43 7.73 -9.05 -3.82
N ASP A 44 8.53 -8.10 -4.28
CA ASP A 44 9.67 -8.31 -5.16
C ASP A 44 10.91 -7.61 -4.60
N SER A 45 12.07 -7.94 -5.15
CA SER A 45 13.37 -7.45 -4.69
C SER A 45 14.27 -7.26 -5.90
N GLU A 46 15.11 -6.22 -5.88
CA GLU A 46 16.13 -6.02 -6.91
C GLU A 46 17.29 -7.03 -6.76
N ASP A 47 17.47 -7.59 -5.55
CA ASP A 47 18.52 -8.55 -5.22
C ASP A 47 18.08 -10.02 -5.42
N SER A 48 16.80 -10.27 -5.72
CA SER A 48 16.24 -11.62 -5.80
C SER A 48 15.20 -11.75 -6.92
N VAL A 49 15.38 -12.76 -7.76
CA VAL A 49 14.48 -13.04 -8.90
C VAL A 49 13.13 -13.64 -8.46
N ILE A 50 13.04 -14.16 -7.24
CA ILE A 50 11.86 -14.87 -6.75
C ILE A 50 10.96 -13.90 -5.98
N PRO A 51 9.77 -13.56 -6.49
CA PRO A 51 8.79 -12.81 -5.73
C PRO A 51 8.09 -13.70 -4.69
N TYR A 52 7.65 -13.10 -3.59
CA TYR A 52 6.89 -13.76 -2.55
C TYR A 52 5.47 -13.22 -2.47
N GLU A 53 4.48 -14.08 -2.28
CA GLU A 53 3.13 -13.63 -1.96
C GLU A 53 3.12 -12.81 -0.66
N TYR A 54 2.21 -11.85 -0.52
CA TYR A 54 2.07 -11.07 0.70
C TYR A 54 1.82 -11.95 1.94
N SER A 55 1.14 -13.09 1.75
CA SER A 55 0.85 -14.08 2.79
C SER A 55 2.05 -14.94 3.22
N HIS A 56 3.15 -14.92 2.46
CA HIS A 56 4.37 -15.67 2.81
C HIS A 56 5.00 -15.13 4.11
N PHE A 57 4.96 -13.82 4.28
CA PHE A 57 5.40 -13.15 5.49
C PHE A 57 4.22 -12.95 6.45
N ASP A 58 4.50 -12.89 7.75
CA ASP A 58 3.47 -12.80 8.79
C ASP A 58 2.92 -11.36 8.97
N PHE A 59 2.51 -10.73 7.88
CA PHE A 59 1.88 -9.40 7.88
C PHE A 59 0.41 -9.44 8.30
N CYS A 60 -0.15 -8.28 8.62
CA CYS A 60 -1.60 -8.15 8.84
C CYS A 60 -2.34 -8.43 7.52
N GLN A 61 -3.28 -9.38 7.56
CA GLN A 61 -4.12 -9.74 6.42
C GLN A 61 -5.58 -9.36 6.72
N ALA A 62 -6.37 -9.10 5.68
CA ALA A 62 -7.81 -8.87 5.84
C ALA A 62 -8.51 -10.16 6.33
N ASN A 63 -9.52 -10.01 7.20
CA ASN A 63 -10.33 -11.15 7.68
C ASN A 63 -11.06 -11.86 6.52
N ASN A 64 -11.45 -11.12 5.48
CA ASN A 64 -12.12 -11.64 4.30
C ASN A 64 -11.12 -11.83 3.14
N GLN A 65 -10.26 -12.85 3.22
CA GLN A 65 -9.26 -13.15 2.19
C GLN A 65 -9.85 -13.43 0.79
N ASN A 66 -11.16 -13.71 0.71
CA ASN A 66 -11.87 -14.06 -0.52
C ASN A 66 -12.40 -12.85 -1.31
N GLU A 67 -12.33 -11.63 -0.77
CA GLU A 67 -12.58 -10.41 -1.55
C GLU A 67 -11.33 -10.03 -2.36
N SER A 68 -10.99 -10.87 -3.34
CA SER A 68 -10.04 -10.46 -4.38
C SER A 68 -10.81 -9.70 -5.47
N PRO A 69 -10.26 -8.59 -6.00
CA PRO A 69 -10.88 -7.94 -7.15
C PRO A 69 -11.01 -8.93 -8.31
N VAL A 70 -11.94 -8.69 -9.24
CA VAL A 70 -12.16 -9.58 -10.39
C VAL A 70 -10.85 -9.75 -11.14
N GLU A 71 -10.27 -10.95 -11.06
CA GLU A 71 -8.98 -11.27 -11.67
C GLU A 71 -9.12 -11.20 -13.20
N ASN A 72 -8.26 -10.41 -13.85
CA ASN A 72 -8.22 -10.37 -15.30
C ASN A 72 -7.49 -11.61 -15.85
N LEU A 73 -7.74 -11.95 -17.12
CA LEU A 73 -7.16 -13.16 -17.74
C LEU A 73 -5.62 -13.19 -17.65
N GLY A 74 -4.97 -12.02 -17.73
CA GLY A 74 -3.52 -11.89 -17.57
C GLY A 74 -3.07 -12.28 -16.15
N GLN A 75 -3.74 -11.79 -15.12
CA GLN A 75 -3.44 -12.10 -13.71
C GLN A 75 -3.56 -13.60 -13.43
N ILE A 76 -4.59 -14.25 -13.98
CA ILE A 76 -4.76 -15.71 -13.87
C ILE A 76 -3.61 -16.46 -14.54
N VAL A 77 -3.23 -16.05 -15.76
CA VAL A 77 -2.16 -16.69 -16.54
C VAL A 77 -0.78 -16.50 -15.89
N PHE A 78 -0.52 -15.32 -15.31
CA PHE A 78 0.76 -15.01 -14.65
C PHE A 78 0.77 -15.34 -13.14
N GLY A 79 -0.33 -15.89 -12.60
CA GLY A 79 -0.45 -16.26 -11.19
C GLY A 79 -0.39 -15.08 -10.23
N GLU A 80 -0.68 -13.85 -10.69
CA GLU A 80 -0.73 -12.68 -9.83
C GLU A 80 -2.00 -12.68 -8.99
N ARG A 81 -1.83 -12.75 -7.67
CA ARG A 81 -2.92 -12.78 -6.70
C ARG A 81 -2.96 -11.47 -5.94
N ILE A 82 -3.80 -10.56 -6.40
CA ILE A 82 -4.10 -9.32 -5.68
C ILE A 82 -5.06 -9.64 -4.53
N ARG A 83 -4.71 -9.24 -3.31
CA ARG A 83 -5.52 -9.49 -2.11
C ARG A 83 -5.99 -8.18 -1.49
N SER A 84 -7.15 -8.22 -0.85
CA SER A 84 -7.62 -7.08 -0.05
C SER A 84 -6.72 -6.89 1.17
N SER A 85 -6.38 -5.63 1.46
CA SER A 85 -5.64 -5.26 2.65
C SER A 85 -6.59 -5.05 3.85
N PRO A 86 -6.08 -5.10 5.10
CA PRO A 86 -6.88 -4.77 6.27
C PRO A 86 -7.17 -3.26 6.43
N TYR A 87 -6.63 -2.40 5.56
CA TYR A 87 -6.82 -0.95 5.65
C TYR A 87 -8.22 -0.57 5.15
N ASN A 88 -9.04 -0.01 6.04
CA ASN A 88 -10.33 0.53 5.70
C ASN A 88 -10.25 2.07 5.59
N ILE A 89 -10.07 2.57 4.36
CA ILE A 89 -9.89 3.99 4.10
C ILE A 89 -11.22 4.58 3.64
N SER A 90 -11.64 5.68 4.26
CA SER A 90 -12.83 6.42 3.86
C SER A 90 -12.42 7.73 3.18
N PHE A 91 -13.00 8.02 2.03
CA PHE A 91 -12.68 9.23 1.27
C PHE A 91 -13.04 10.49 2.07
N LEU A 92 -12.13 11.48 2.05
CA LEU A 92 -12.18 12.73 2.84
C LEU A 92 -12.22 12.57 4.37
N LYS A 93 -11.90 11.38 4.89
CA LYS A 93 -11.81 11.14 6.33
C LYS A 93 -10.35 10.92 6.75
N ASN A 94 -9.75 11.94 7.37
CA ASN A 94 -8.41 11.80 7.93
C ASN A 94 -8.48 10.96 9.21
N GLU A 95 -7.77 9.84 9.22
CA GLU A 95 -7.56 9.01 10.40
C GLU A 95 -6.08 9.04 10.79
N GLN A 96 -5.80 9.08 12.09
CA GLN A 96 -4.44 9.06 12.63
C GLN A 96 -4.28 7.85 13.55
N CYS A 97 -3.15 7.16 13.45
CA CYS A 97 -2.76 6.05 14.32
C CYS A 97 -3.82 4.94 14.43
N LYS A 98 -4.32 4.46 13.29
CA LYS A 98 -5.30 3.39 13.26
C LYS A 98 -4.63 2.03 13.47
N PHE A 99 -4.96 1.37 14.57
CA PHE A 99 -4.50 0.01 14.82
C PHE A 99 -5.16 -1.01 13.86
N LEU A 100 -4.34 -1.90 13.30
CA LEU A 100 -4.79 -2.98 12.41
C LEU A 100 -4.66 -4.35 13.07
N CYS A 101 -3.43 -4.74 13.43
CA CYS A 101 -3.17 -6.00 14.10
C CYS A 101 -1.91 -5.93 14.97
N HIS A 102 -1.78 -6.90 15.87
CA HIS A 102 -0.62 -7.07 16.73
C HIS A 102 -0.07 -8.48 16.54
N LYS A 103 1.24 -8.58 16.37
CA LYS A 103 1.97 -9.84 16.21
C LYS A 103 3.04 -9.90 17.29
N GLN A 104 3.04 -10.98 18.06
CA GLN A 104 4.03 -11.23 19.10
C GLN A 104 4.74 -12.53 18.78
N TYR A 105 6.07 -12.50 18.81
CA TYR A 105 6.91 -13.65 18.50
C TYR A 105 7.58 -14.15 19.77
N ASP A 106 7.40 -15.42 20.10
CA ASP A 106 8.12 -16.09 21.17
C ASP A 106 9.26 -16.93 20.57
N THR A 107 10.50 -16.51 20.80
CA THR A 107 11.69 -17.18 20.24
C THR A 107 11.90 -18.60 20.76
N SER A 108 11.20 -19.01 21.83
CA SER A 108 11.23 -20.40 22.29
C SER A 108 10.39 -21.34 21.42
N LYS A 109 9.41 -20.81 20.67
CA LYS A 109 8.58 -21.56 19.74
C LYS A 109 9.21 -21.57 18.35
N ARG A 110 9.39 -22.77 17.79
CA ARG A 110 9.98 -22.94 16.46
C ARG A 110 9.22 -22.19 15.36
N GLU A 111 7.88 -22.20 15.41
CA GLU A 111 7.05 -21.56 14.38
C GLU A 111 7.21 -20.03 14.37
N ASP A 112 7.21 -19.39 15.55
CA ASP A 112 7.39 -17.94 15.66
C ASP A 112 8.82 -17.52 15.28
N PHE A 113 9.82 -18.35 15.62
CA PHE A 113 11.19 -18.17 15.18
C PHE A 113 11.31 -18.21 13.65
N GLU A 114 10.68 -19.18 12.98
CA GLU A 114 10.70 -19.30 11.52
C GLU A 114 10.02 -18.11 10.82
N LYS A 115 8.91 -17.61 11.37
CA LYS A 115 8.24 -16.39 10.87
C LYS A 115 9.14 -15.16 10.99
N LEU A 116 9.78 -14.99 12.15
CA LEU A 116 10.68 -13.88 12.41
C LEU A 116 11.94 -13.95 11.53
N ASP A 117 12.52 -15.15 11.36
CA ASP A 117 13.67 -15.38 10.50
C ASP A 117 13.34 -15.09 9.02
N SER A 118 12.13 -15.47 8.58
CA SER A 118 11.64 -15.14 7.23
C SER A 118 11.54 -13.63 7.02
N LEU A 119 11.01 -12.87 7.99
CA LEU A 119 10.97 -11.41 7.93
C LEU A 119 12.38 -10.80 7.85
N LYS A 120 13.33 -11.29 8.67
CA LYS A 120 14.73 -10.84 8.63
C LYS A 120 15.37 -11.10 7.27
N LYS A 121 15.20 -12.29 6.72
CA LYS A 121 15.69 -12.65 5.38
C LYS A 121 15.05 -11.78 4.29
N GLY A 122 13.77 -11.45 4.43
CA GLY A 122 13.06 -10.52 3.55
C GLY A 122 13.70 -9.12 3.56
N MET A 123 13.97 -8.58 4.75
CA MET A 123 14.64 -7.29 4.91
C MET A 123 16.08 -7.29 4.39
N MET A 124 16.85 -8.37 4.62
CA MET A 124 18.22 -8.49 4.11
C MET A 124 18.30 -8.50 2.58
N LYS A 125 17.23 -8.92 1.92
CA LYS A 125 17.12 -8.94 0.45
C LYS A 125 16.33 -7.74 -0.08
N ASN A 126 16.11 -6.70 0.72
CA ASN A 126 15.41 -5.48 0.31
C ASN A 126 14.07 -5.74 -0.42
N TYR A 127 13.26 -6.69 0.10
CA TYR A 127 11.95 -6.93 -0.49
C TYR A 127 11.02 -5.72 -0.29
N GLN A 128 10.30 -5.37 -1.35
CA GLN A 128 9.41 -4.22 -1.41
C GLN A 128 7.95 -4.67 -1.52
N HIS A 129 7.07 -3.95 -0.84
CA HIS A 129 5.63 -4.03 -0.98
C HIS A 129 5.16 -3.38 -2.28
N ARG A 130 4.29 -4.09 -3.01
CA ARG A 130 3.55 -3.56 -4.15
C ARG A 130 2.07 -3.42 -3.78
N TRP A 131 1.67 -2.21 -3.42
CA TRP A 131 0.28 -1.89 -3.07
C TRP A 131 -0.43 -1.15 -4.19
N ILE A 132 -1.74 -1.32 -4.28
CA ILE A 132 -2.59 -0.80 -5.35
C ILE A 132 -3.83 -0.17 -4.74
N VAL A 133 -4.16 1.06 -5.15
CA VAL A 133 -5.37 1.78 -4.78
C VAL A 133 -5.97 2.39 -6.04
N ASP A 134 -7.26 2.15 -6.31
CA ASP A 134 -7.95 2.62 -7.52
C ASP A 134 -7.16 2.31 -8.82
N ASN A 135 -6.64 1.08 -8.91
CA ASN A 135 -5.81 0.61 -10.03
C ASN A 135 -4.49 1.38 -10.25
N MET A 136 -4.09 2.24 -9.31
CA MET A 136 -2.81 2.96 -9.32
C MET A 136 -1.82 2.34 -8.32
N PRO A 137 -0.52 2.27 -8.67
CA PRO A 137 0.50 1.83 -7.74
C PRO A 137 0.66 2.87 -6.62
N VAL A 138 0.76 2.39 -5.38
CA VAL A 138 1.20 3.22 -4.26
C VAL A 138 2.69 3.53 -4.45
N THR A 139 3.06 4.79 -4.22
CA THR A 139 4.42 5.28 -4.43
C THR A 139 5.05 5.73 -3.13
N TRP A 140 6.36 5.54 -3.00
CA TRP A 140 7.15 6.08 -1.91
C TRP A 140 8.16 7.06 -2.48
N CYS A 141 8.05 8.32 -2.04
CA CYS A 141 8.96 9.38 -2.43
C CYS A 141 9.89 9.72 -1.26
N TYR A 142 11.18 9.81 -1.54
CA TYR A 142 12.21 10.12 -0.56
C TYR A 142 13.22 11.13 -1.11
N ASP A 143 13.83 11.90 -0.21
CA ASP A 143 14.84 12.90 -0.55
C ASP A 143 16.20 12.21 -0.70
N VAL A 144 16.87 12.43 -1.84
CA VAL A 144 18.23 11.93 -2.10
C VAL A 144 19.27 13.04 -1.91
N GLU A 145 20.54 12.64 -1.77
CA GLU A 145 21.66 13.60 -1.74
C GLU A 145 21.60 14.52 -2.97
N GLY A 146 21.66 15.83 -2.73
CA GLY A 146 21.47 16.86 -3.77
C GLY A 146 20.08 17.51 -3.79
N GLY A 147 19.19 17.15 -2.85
CA GLY A 147 17.89 17.82 -2.66
C GLY A 147 16.84 17.45 -3.72
N GLN A 148 17.10 16.42 -4.53
CA GLN A 148 16.14 15.87 -5.46
C GLN A 148 15.23 14.88 -4.73
N LYS A 149 13.97 14.79 -5.17
CA LYS A 149 13.01 13.78 -4.71
C LYS A 149 12.95 12.64 -5.71
N TYR A 150 13.23 11.43 -5.25
CA TYR A 150 13.04 10.21 -6.04
C TYR A 150 11.77 9.50 -5.56
N CYS A 151 10.95 9.06 -6.50
CA CYS A 151 9.72 8.31 -6.21
C CYS A 151 9.82 6.91 -6.82
N SER A 152 9.77 5.90 -5.97
CA SER A 152 9.64 4.50 -6.39
C SER A 152 8.17 4.11 -6.38
N THR A 153 7.77 3.25 -7.32
CA THR A 153 6.57 2.44 -7.11
C THR A 153 6.88 1.46 -5.98
N GLY A 154 5.94 1.21 -5.07
CA GLY A 154 6.19 0.37 -3.90
C GLY A 154 7.16 0.95 -2.85
N PHE A 155 7.34 0.19 -1.77
CA PHE A 155 8.15 0.61 -0.63
C PHE A 155 8.74 -0.62 0.10
N PRO A 156 9.94 -0.52 0.68
CA PRO A 156 10.60 -1.61 1.40
C PRO A 156 9.76 -2.11 2.59
N MET A 157 9.82 -3.40 2.89
CA MET A 157 9.19 -3.96 4.11
C MET A 157 9.92 -3.55 5.41
N GLY A 158 11.16 -3.09 5.29
CA GLY A 158 12.04 -2.73 6.39
C GLY A 158 13.46 -2.57 5.89
N CYS A 159 14.39 -2.40 6.82
CA CYS A 159 15.81 -2.25 6.48
C CYS A 159 16.71 -2.86 7.56
N TYR A 160 17.97 -3.12 7.23
CA TYR A 160 18.96 -3.69 8.12
C TYR A 160 20.24 -2.83 8.14
N VAL A 161 20.73 -2.55 9.34
CA VAL A 161 22.04 -1.92 9.55
C VAL A 161 23.01 -3.01 9.96
N ASP A 162 24.11 -3.13 9.22
CA ASP A 162 25.08 -4.17 9.46
C ASP A 162 25.87 -3.99 10.77
N LYS A 163 26.73 -4.97 11.07
CA LYS A 163 27.57 -4.98 12.28
C LYS A 163 28.60 -3.85 12.29
N ASP A 164 29.01 -3.40 11.12
CA ASP A 164 29.97 -2.32 10.98
C ASP A 164 29.29 -0.95 11.22
N GLY A 165 27.96 -0.90 11.14
CA GLY A 165 27.13 0.29 11.31
C GLY A 165 26.86 1.00 9.98
N ILE A 166 27.07 0.31 8.88
CA ILE A 166 26.81 0.83 7.53
C ILE A 166 25.33 0.56 7.25
N ALA A 167 24.55 1.64 7.19
CA ALA A 167 23.18 1.59 6.72
C ALA A 167 23.15 1.26 5.23
N LYS A 168 22.26 0.34 4.82
CA LYS A 168 22.04 -0.02 3.42
C LYS A 168 20.60 0.25 3.02
N ASP A 169 20.38 0.44 1.72
CA ASP A 169 19.07 0.58 1.10
C ASP A 169 18.21 1.65 1.82
N ALA A 170 17.01 1.26 2.26
CA ALA A 170 16.08 2.16 2.92
C ALA A 170 16.56 2.72 4.28
N CYS A 171 17.55 2.09 4.93
CA CYS A 171 18.12 2.63 6.17
C CYS A 171 18.95 3.90 5.90
N VAL A 172 19.52 4.07 4.70
CA VAL A 172 20.27 5.30 4.34
C VAL A 172 19.35 6.52 4.33
N MET A 173 18.07 6.30 4.04
CA MET A 173 17.09 7.37 3.87
C MET A 173 16.66 8.03 5.18
N ASN A 174 16.94 7.41 6.33
CA ASN A 174 16.60 7.96 7.63
C ASN A 174 17.75 7.79 8.62
N ILE A 175 18.33 8.92 9.01
CA ILE A 175 19.46 8.99 9.95
C ILE A 175 19.19 8.34 11.32
N LEU A 176 17.91 8.11 11.67
CA LEU A 176 17.50 7.44 12.90
C LEU A 176 17.74 5.92 12.84
N PHE A 177 17.85 5.32 11.66
CA PHE A 177 18.12 3.90 11.48
C PHE A 177 19.64 3.64 11.42
N ASN A 178 20.33 3.88 12.54
CA ASN A 178 21.80 3.84 12.63
C ASN A 178 22.34 2.84 13.67
N LYS A 179 21.48 2.12 14.38
CA LYS A 179 21.93 1.18 15.42
C LYS A 179 22.54 -0.04 14.76
N LYS A 180 23.77 -0.37 15.16
CA LYS A 180 24.52 -1.52 14.62
C LYS A 180 23.78 -2.84 14.82
N ASP A 181 23.92 -3.74 13.85
CA ASP A 181 23.35 -5.09 13.84
C ASP A 181 21.85 -5.12 14.18
N THR A 182 21.09 -4.16 13.65
CA THR A 182 19.67 -3.96 13.99
C THR A 182 18.79 -4.00 12.75
N PHE A 183 17.68 -4.73 12.86
CA PHE A 183 16.63 -4.80 11.86
C PHE A 183 15.51 -3.82 12.22
N TYR A 184 15.10 -3.00 11.27
CA TYR A 184 14.00 -2.06 11.39
C TYR A 184 12.86 -2.51 10.49
N LEU A 185 11.83 -3.12 11.07
CA LEU A 185 10.62 -3.49 10.34
C LEU A 185 9.74 -2.26 10.17
N PHE A 186 9.26 -1.99 8.96
CA PHE A 186 8.33 -0.89 8.69
C PHE A 186 6.90 -1.33 9.00
N ASN A 187 6.57 -1.28 10.29
CA ASN A 187 5.28 -1.69 10.85
C ASN A 187 4.21 -0.59 10.85
N HIS A 188 4.59 0.65 10.53
CA HIS A 188 3.68 1.78 10.46
C HIS A 188 3.81 2.48 9.10
N VAL A 189 2.69 2.95 8.55
CA VAL A 189 2.66 3.64 7.26
C VAL A 189 1.75 4.86 7.31
N ASP A 190 2.23 5.99 6.79
CA ASP A 190 1.40 7.16 6.56
C ASP A 190 0.95 7.14 5.10
N ILE A 191 -0.35 7.01 4.86
CA ILE A 191 -0.93 6.95 3.51
C ILE A 191 -1.51 8.33 3.19
N THR A 192 -0.99 8.96 2.13
CA THR A 192 -1.46 10.26 1.62
C THR A 192 -2.12 10.07 0.27
N ILE A 193 -3.43 10.31 0.21
CA ILE A 193 -4.23 10.20 -1.02
C ILE A 193 -4.44 11.61 -1.57
N THR A 194 -3.95 11.87 -2.77
CA THR A 194 -4.18 13.13 -3.50
C THR A 194 -5.29 12.90 -4.52
N PHE A 195 -6.21 13.85 -4.62
CA PHE A 195 -7.36 13.75 -5.51
C PHE A 195 -7.62 15.08 -6.23
N HIS A 196 -8.27 15.01 -7.39
CA HIS A 196 -8.79 16.16 -8.11
C HIS A 196 -10.28 16.34 -7.76
N SER A 197 -10.66 17.51 -7.27
CA SER A 197 -12.04 17.83 -6.89
C SER A 197 -12.94 17.97 -8.12
N GLY A 198 -14.19 17.53 -8.01
CA GLY A 198 -15.20 17.68 -9.07
C GLY A 198 -15.84 19.08 -9.14
N GLN A 199 -15.50 20.02 -8.25
CA GLN A 199 -16.25 21.27 -8.06
C GLN A 199 -16.40 22.13 -9.33
N ASN A 200 -15.38 22.17 -10.19
CA ASN A 200 -15.36 22.98 -11.42
C ASN A 200 -15.40 22.13 -12.70
N GLU A 201 -15.78 20.87 -12.60
CA GLU A 201 -15.62 19.89 -13.67
C GLU A 201 -16.97 19.41 -14.22
N ALA A 202 -17.05 19.20 -15.54
CA ALA A 202 -18.26 18.73 -16.21
C ALA A 202 -18.68 17.31 -15.80
N TRP A 203 -17.80 16.53 -15.17
CA TRP A 203 -18.12 15.22 -14.57
C TRP A 203 -18.46 15.30 -13.07
N GLY A 204 -18.27 16.45 -12.43
CA GLY A 204 -18.55 16.69 -11.02
C GLY A 204 -19.92 17.31 -10.74
N VAL A 205 -20.78 17.44 -11.78
CA VAL A 205 -22.17 17.92 -11.66
C VAL A 205 -22.94 16.96 -10.75
N GLY A 206 -23.07 17.33 -9.47
CA GLY A 206 -23.73 16.53 -8.43
C GLY A 206 -22.91 16.36 -7.14
N PHE A 207 -21.59 16.53 -7.17
CA PHE A 207 -20.71 16.26 -6.03
C PHE A 207 -20.00 17.50 -5.45
N GLY A 208 -19.78 18.55 -6.25
CA GLY A 208 -19.12 19.77 -5.81
C GLY A 208 -17.71 19.50 -5.25
N ASP A 209 -17.39 20.14 -4.12
CA ASP A 209 -16.16 19.96 -3.33
C ASP A 209 -16.13 18.66 -2.49
N HIS A 210 -17.29 18.01 -2.32
CA HIS A 210 -17.46 16.79 -1.52
C HIS A 210 -17.13 15.49 -2.28
N GLY A 211 -16.64 15.60 -3.52
CA GLY A 211 -16.25 14.45 -4.33
C GLY A 211 -15.08 14.74 -5.26
N GLY A 212 -14.39 13.69 -5.67
CA GLY A 212 -13.22 13.79 -6.51
C GLY A 212 -12.73 12.45 -7.06
N ARG A 213 -11.69 12.52 -7.88
CA ARG A 213 -10.99 11.35 -8.44
C ARG A 213 -9.59 11.28 -7.87
N ILE A 214 -9.17 10.11 -7.40
CA ILE A 214 -7.82 9.94 -6.87
C ILE A 214 -6.83 10.10 -8.05
N ILE A 215 -5.75 10.83 -7.82
CA ILE A 215 -4.69 11.06 -8.82
C ILE A 215 -3.35 10.48 -8.40
N ALA A 216 -3.11 10.34 -7.10
CA ALA A 216 -1.88 9.76 -6.56
C ALA A 216 -2.11 9.20 -5.16
N VAL A 217 -1.41 8.12 -4.85
CA VAL A 217 -1.32 7.59 -3.49
C VAL A 217 0.15 7.47 -3.11
N ASN A 218 0.55 8.25 -2.13
CA ASN A 218 1.89 8.27 -1.58
C ASN A 218 1.91 7.58 -0.22
N ILE A 219 3.01 6.92 0.11
CA ILE A 219 3.21 6.29 1.40
C ILE A 219 4.53 6.71 2.02
N VAL A 220 4.54 6.89 3.33
CA VAL A 220 5.78 7.07 4.11
C VAL A 220 5.86 5.94 5.13
N PRO A 221 6.77 4.96 4.91
CA PRO A 221 6.94 3.87 5.85
C PRO A 221 7.73 4.33 7.09
N LYS A 222 7.39 3.77 8.25
CA LYS A 222 7.99 4.06 9.54
C LYS A 222 8.16 2.77 10.34
N SER A 223 9.21 2.75 11.15
CA SER A 223 9.40 1.74 12.19
C SER A 223 9.10 2.39 13.54
N ILE A 224 8.07 1.92 14.25
CA ILE A 224 7.70 2.43 15.56
C ILE A 224 7.70 1.29 16.57
N GLN A 225 8.44 1.47 17.65
CA GLN A 225 8.38 0.56 18.79
C GLN A 225 7.17 0.85 19.67
N HIS A 226 6.05 0.18 19.38
CA HIS A 226 4.86 0.26 20.23
C HIS A 226 5.06 -0.52 21.54
N LYS A 227 4.91 0.15 22.68
CA LYS A 227 4.92 -0.50 24.01
C LYS A 227 3.57 -1.13 24.37
N GLN A 228 2.50 -0.60 23.78
CA GLN A 228 1.12 -1.02 23.99
C GLN A 228 0.36 -0.86 22.67
N GLN A 229 -0.85 -1.43 22.60
CA GLN A 229 -1.71 -1.25 21.44
C GLN A 229 -2.00 0.26 21.25
N PRO A 230 -1.72 0.84 20.08
CA PRO A 230 -1.98 2.25 19.84
C PRO A 230 -3.48 2.54 19.91
N GLN A 231 -3.86 3.56 20.68
CA GLN A 231 -5.25 4.02 20.83
C GLN A 231 -5.41 5.50 20.49
N THR A 232 -4.34 6.27 20.58
CA THR A 232 -4.34 7.72 20.41
C THR A 232 -3.34 8.14 19.33
N PRO A 233 -3.55 9.28 18.66
CA PRO A 233 -2.58 9.80 17.68
C PRO A 233 -1.16 9.95 18.22
N SER A 234 -1.01 10.24 19.52
CA SER A 234 0.29 10.32 20.20
C SER A 234 1.07 9.01 20.23
N ASP A 235 0.40 7.86 20.07
CA ASP A 235 1.05 6.54 20.05
C ASP A 235 1.78 6.27 18.72
N CYS A 236 1.54 7.10 17.70
CA CYS A 236 2.18 7.05 16.39
C CYS A 236 2.82 8.41 16.04
N PRO A 237 3.97 8.75 16.66
CA PRO A 237 4.59 10.05 16.47
C PRO A 237 5.04 10.27 15.02
N SER A 238 4.97 11.53 14.57
CA SER A 238 5.38 11.92 13.22
C SER A 238 6.86 11.62 12.96
N ASN A 239 7.71 11.78 13.99
CA ASN A 239 9.09 11.35 13.98
C ASN A 239 9.20 9.96 14.61
N PRO A 240 9.49 8.91 13.83
CA PRO A 240 9.63 7.57 14.37
C PRO A 240 10.83 7.53 15.31
N LEU A 241 10.59 7.19 16.58
CA LEU A 241 11.67 6.82 17.48
C LEU A 241 11.98 5.33 17.22
N PRO A 242 13.22 4.99 16.81
CA PRO A 242 13.67 3.61 16.67
C PRO A 242 13.71 2.87 18.02
#